data_AF-A0A846CKV0-F1
#
_entry.id   AF-A0A846CKV0-F1
#
_cell.length_a   1.000
_cell.length_b   1.000
_cell.length_c   1.000
_cell.angle_alpha   90.00
_cell.angle_beta   90.00
_cell.angle_gamma   90.00
#
_symmetry.space_group_name_H-M   'P 1'
#
loop_
_entity.id
_entity.type
_entity.pdbx_description
1 polymer ?
#
loop_
_entity_poly.entity_id
_entity_poly.type
_entity_poly.pdbx_seq_one_letter_code
_entity_poly.pdbx_strand_id
1 'polypeptide(L)'
;MDNIKIALLSISGIIGLGSGAFYFLSKQNETETRTNIDRWFEEKLAISLAEKLDESTEEVLATLQGASNPIIADKIREIIDSARLTFTRGKSINDIEISLNLDYANGKSFSVATNWNWDELPQTIRSEFLRSDNNTISRPWYFPWDNQ
;
A
#
# COMPACT_ATOMS: atom_id res chain seq x y z
N MET A 1 45.57 20.52 52.33
CA MET A 1 44.22 20.29 52.90
C MET A 1 43.44 21.55 52.61
N ASP A 2 42.52 21.48 51.66
CA ASP A 2 41.22 22.17 51.73
C ASP A 2 40.29 21.61 50.65
N ASN A 3 39.05 21.41 51.08
CA ASN A 3 38.06 20.52 50.50
C ASN A 3 37.30 21.18 49.35
N ILE A 4 37.38 20.63 48.14
CA ILE A 4 36.51 21.03 47.02
C ILE A 4 35.13 20.39 47.24
N LYS A 5 34.17 21.20 47.67
CA LYS A 5 32.74 20.86 47.60
C LYS A 5 32.30 20.95 46.14
N ILE A 6 32.08 19.80 45.49
CA ILE A 6 31.46 19.71 44.17
C ILE A 6 29.97 20.02 44.35
N ALA A 7 29.54 21.18 43.85
CA ALA A 7 28.13 21.49 43.68
C ALA A 7 27.65 20.86 42.36
N LEU A 8 26.94 19.74 42.46
CA LEU A 8 26.14 19.18 41.37
C LEU A 8 24.97 20.13 41.11
N LEU A 9 25.01 20.85 39.99
CA LEU A 9 23.82 21.47 39.40
C LEU A 9 23.54 20.78 38.07
N SER A 10 22.61 19.82 38.17
CA SER A 10 21.85 19.24 37.09
C SER A 10 21.13 20.33 36.30
N ILE A 11 21.50 20.53 35.03
CA ILE A 11 20.62 21.16 34.05
C ILE A 11 20.08 20.05 33.16
N SER A 12 18.89 19.60 33.57
CA SER A 12 17.92 18.93 32.73
C SER A 12 17.61 19.82 31.51
N GLY A 13 17.87 19.30 30.32
CA GLY A 13 17.51 19.92 29.06
C GLY A 13 16.98 18.86 28.09
N ILE A 14 15.78 18.38 28.36
CA ILE A 14 14.99 17.63 27.38
C ILE A 14 14.61 18.62 26.28
N ILE A 15 15.21 18.49 25.09
CA ILE A 15 14.56 18.96 23.86
C ILE A 15 13.93 17.72 23.22
N GLY A 16 12.77 17.37 23.77
CA GLY A 16 11.82 16.46 23.15
C GLY A 16 11.12 17.18 22.00
N LEU A 17 11.81 17.30 20.87
CA LEU A 17 11.24 17.75 19.59
C LEU A 17 11.71 16.77 18.52
N GLY A 18 11.00 15.66 18.34
CA GLY A 18 11.42 14.70 17.31
C GLY A 18 10.56 13.46 17.09
N SER A 19 9.35 13.36 17.65
CA SER A 19 8.53 12.15 17.47
C SER A 19 7.15 12.44 16.87
N GLY A 20 6.59 13.63 17.09
CA GLY A 20 5.29 14.01 16.52
C GLY A 20 5.35 14.26 15.02
N ALA A 21 6.27 15.12 14.56
CA ALA A 21 6.35 15.50 13.15
C ALA A 21 6.67 14.31 12.23
N PHE A 22 7.56 13.39 12.65
CA PHE A 22 7.86 12.18 11.88
C PHE A 22 6.68 11.21 11.80
N TYR A 23 5.87 11.09 12.86
CA TYR A 23 4.69 10.21 12.84
C TYR A 23 3.56 10.77 11.95
N PHE A 24 3.36 12.08 11.94
CA PHE A 24 2.36 12.70 11.06
C PHE A 24 2.80 12.70 9.59
N LEU A 25 4.08 13.01 9.29
CA LEU A 25 4.60 12.99 7.93
C LEU A 25 4.63 11.56 7.34
N SER A 26 4.95 10.56 8.17
CA SER A 26 4.90 9.14 7.75
C SER A 26 3.49 8.70 7.43
N LYS A 27 2.50 9.06 8.26
CA LYS A 27 1.10 8.70 8.03
C LYS A 27 0.52 9.36 6.78
N GLN A 28 0.87 10.61 6.51
CA GLN A 28 0.44 11.31 5.30
C GLN A 28 1.08 10.72 4.05
N ASN A 29 2.40 10.49 4.07
CA ASN A 29 3.11 9.85 2.97
C ASN A 29 2.61 8.42 2.73
N GLU A 30 2.34 7.66 3.80
CA GLU A 30 1.74 6.33 3.70
C GLU A 30 0.35 6.36 3.07
N THR A 31 -0.47 7.35 3.41
CA THR A 31 -1.80 7.54 2.81
C THR A 31 -1.67 7.87 1.33
N GLU A 32 -0.79 8.82 0.96
CA GLU A 32 -0.58 9.25 -0.42
C GLU A 32 0.02 8.14 -1.30
N THR A 33 1.05 7.44 -0.82
CA THR A 33 1.65 6.30 -1.51
C THR A 33 0.67 5.15 -1.68
N ARG A 34 -0.08 4.82 -0.64
CA ARG A 34 -1.15 3.81 -0.73
C ARG A 34 -2.19 4.22 -1.77
N THR A 35 -2.58 5.49 -1.76
CA THR A 35 -3.51 6.04 -2.76
C THR A 35 -2.94 5.94 -4.19
N ASN A 36 -1.63 6.10 -4.40
CA ASN A 36 -1.02 5.98 -5.72
C ASN A 36 -0.96 4.53 -6.22
N ILE A 37 -0.63 3.58 -5.35
CA ILE A 37 -0.65 2.15 -5.68
C ILE A 37 -2.08 1.70 -5.95
N ASP A 38 -3.03 2.10 -5.11
CA ASP A 38 -4.46 1.78 -5.26
C ASP A 38 -5.00 2.36 -6.57
N ARG A 39 -4.69 3.62 -6.90
CA ARG A 39 -5.12 4.24 -8.18
C ARG A 39 -4.55 3.53 -9.40
N TRP A 40 -3.24 3.24 -9.40
CA TRP A 40 -2.61 2.48 -10.49
C TRP A 40 -3.29 1.12 -10.67
N PHE A 41 -3.58 0.43 -9.56
CA PHE A 41 -4.29 -0.83 -9.56
C PHE A 41 -5.70 -0.68 -10.16
N GLU A 42 -6.48 0.30 -9.69
CA GLU A 42 -7.85 0.54 -10.13
C GLU A 42 -7.91 0.79 -11.64
N GLU A 43 -6.96 1.56 -12.18
CA GLU A 43 -6.84 1.82 -13.61
C GLU A 43 -6.56 0.53 -14.40
N LYS A 44 -5.60 -0.29 -13.95
CA LYS A 44 -5.28 -1.57 -14.63
C LYS A 44 -6.42 -2.56 -14.54
N LEU A 45 -7.09 -2.62 -13.40
CA LEU A 45 -8.22 -3.49 -13.18
C LEU A 45 -9.41 -3.06 -14.05
N ALA A 46 -9.73 -1.78 -14.09
CA ALA A 46 -10.82 -1.25 -14.91
C ALA A 46 -10.64 -1.61 -16.38
N ILE A 47 -9.44 -1.46 -16.93
CA ILE A 47 -9.13 -1.85 -18.32
C ILE A 47 -9.35 -3.36 -18.53
N SER A 48 -8.90 -4.19 -17.59
CA SER A 48 -9.04 -5.65 -17.70
C SER A 48 -10.48 -6.13 -17.55
N LEU A 49 -11.28 -5.46 -16.72
CA LEU A 49 -12.65 -5.85 -16.41
C LEU A 49 -13.68 -5.29 -17.39
N ALA A 50 -13.46 -4.11 -17.97
CA ALA A 50 -14.39 -3.49 -18.93
C ALA A 50 -14.82 -4.46 -20.04
N GLU A 51 -13.86 -5.13 -20.68
CA GLU A 51 -14.13 -6.13 -21.72
C GLU A 51 -14.89 -7.35 -21.19
N LYS A 52 -14.59 -7.79 -19.95
CA LYS A 52 -15.21 -8.98 -19.35
C LYS A 52 -16.65 -8.73 -18.89
N LEU A 53 -16.94 -7.50 -18.50
CA LEU A 53 -18.23 -7.10 -17.93
C LEU A 53 -19.20 -6.54 -18.97
N ASP A 54 -18.71 -6.29 -20.20
CA ASP A 54 -19.41 -5.54 -21.24
C ASP A 54 -19.82 -4.15 -20.74
N GLU A 55 -18.91 -3.48 -20.03
CA GLU A 55 -19.09 -2.16 -19.41
C GLU A 55 -17.98 -1.20 -19.88
N SER A 56 -18.21 0.11 -19.75
CA SER A 56 -17.16 1.08 -20.06
C SER A 56 -16.04 1.07 -19.01
N THR A 57 -14.79 1.27 -19.44
CA THR A 57 -13.64 1.40 -18.52
C THR A 57 -13.86 2.51 -17.49
N GLU A 58 -14.52 3.60 -17.88
CA GLU A 58 -14.80 4.76 -17.02
C GLU A 58 -15.78 4.41 -15.90
N GLU A 59 -16.87 3.67 -16.21
CA GLU A 59 -17.84 3.25 -15.20
C GLU A 59 -17.27 2.19 -14.24
N VAL A 60 -16.49 1.25 -14.77
CA VAL A 60 -15.79 0.26 -13.94
C VAL A 60 -14.78 0.97 -13.02
N LEU A 61 -13.99 1.91 -13.54
CA LEU A 61 -13.04 2.68 -12.75
C LEU A 61 -13.73 3.50 -11.66
N ALA A 62 -14.81 4.21 -12.00
CA ALA A 62 -15.58 4.98 -11.03
C ALA A 62 -16.14 4.07 -9.92
N THR A 63 -16.62 2.87 -10.28
CA THR A 63 -17.11 1.88 -9.32
C THR A 63 -15.99 1.41 -8.38
N LEU A 64 -14.82 1.09 -8.93
CA LEU A 64 -13.62 0.71 -8.16
C LEU A 64 -13.10 1.85 -7.27
N GLN A 65 -13.40 3.10 -7.60
CA GLN A 65 -13.09 4.30 -6.81
C GLN A 65 -14.18 4.67 -5.79
N GLY A 66 -15.24 3.86 -5.68
CA GLY A 66 -16.30 4.03 -4.69
C GLY A 66 -17.50 4.85 -5.14
N ALA A 67 -17.56 5.30 -6.41
CA ALA A 67 -18.81 5.79 -7.00
C ALA A 67 -19.75 4.60 -7.14
N SER A 68 -20.58 4.36 -6.13
CA SER A 68 -21.37 3.14 -5.96
C SER A 68 -22.33 2.91 -7.12
N ASN A 69 -21.89 2.18 -8.14
CA ASN A 69 -22.74 1.48 -9.09
C ASN A 69 -22.91 0.03 -8.58
N PRO A 70 -24.00 -0.29 -7.87
CA PRO A 70 -24.17 -1.60 -7.25
C PRO A 70 -24.21 -2.74 -8.29
N ILE A 71 -24.72 -2.48 -9.49
CA ILE A 71 -24.81 -3.49 -10.56
C ILE A 71 -23.39 -3.91 -10.99
N ILE A 72 -22.51 -2.94 -11.25
CA ILE A 72 -21.13 -3.23 -11.65
C ILE A 72 -20.37 -3.86 -10.47
N ALA A 73 -20.55 -3.37 -9.24
CA ALA A 73 -19.90 -3.94 -8.06
C ALA A 73 -20.31 -5.41 -7.82
N ASP A 74 -21.59 -5.74 -8.00
CA ASP A 74 -22.11 -7.11 -7.90
C ASP A 74 -21.48 -7.99 -8.99
N LYS A 75 -21.48 -7.53 -10.25
CA LYS A 75 -20.81 -8.24 -11.35
C LYS A 75 -19.33 -8.51 -11.04
N ILE A 76 -18.60 -7.52 -10.50
CA ILE A 76 -17.18 -7.67 -10.12
C ILE A 76 -17.02 -8.73 -9.03
N ARG A 77 -17.87 -8.73 -8.01
CA ARG A 77 -17.84 -9.75 -6.93
C ARG A 77 -18.14 -11.15 -7.43
N GLU A 78 -18.99 -11.31 -8.43
CA GLU A 78 -19.29 -12.63 -9.00
C GLU A 78 -18.11 -13.21 -9.77
N ILE A 79 -17.25 -12.37 -10.35
CA ILE A 79 -16.13 -12.83 -11.20
C ILE A 79 -14.78 -12.90 -10.48
N ILE A 80 -14.53 -12.03 -9.49
CA ILE A 80 -13.28 -12.00 -8.72
C ILE A 80 -13.48 -12.73 -7.40
N ASP A 81 -12.66 -13.76 -7.17
CA ASP A 81 -12.64 -14.49 -5.90
C ASP A 81 -11.71 -13.81 -4.89
N SER A 82 -10.49 -13.46 -5.31
CA SER A 82 -9.57 -12.73 -4.44
C SER A 82 -8.60 -11.82 -5.20
N ALA A 83 -8.13 -10.78 -4.51
CA ALA A 83 -7.13 -9.85 -4.98
C ALA A 83 -5.97 -9.76 -3.97
N ARG A 84 -4.73 -9.84 -4.46
CA ARG A 84 -3.51 -9.77 -3.63
C ARG A 84 -2.48 -8.85 -4.27
N LEU A 85 -2.02 -7.87 -3.50
CA LEU A 85 -0.82 -7.10 -3.81
C LEU A 85 0.41 -7.84 -3.29
N THR A 86 1.41 -8.03 -4.13
CA THR A 86 2.68 -8.68 -3.78
C THR A 86 3.83 -7.77 -4.16
N PHE A 87 4.64 -7.45 -3.17
CA PHE A 87 5.85 -6.66 -3.28
C PHE A 87 7.03 -7.62 -3.29
N THR A 88 7.86 -7.55 -4.32
CA THR A 88 9.04 -8.41 -4.47
C THR A 88 10.28 -7.54 -4.60
N ARG A 89 11.24 -7.72 -3.69
CA ARG A 89 12.54 -7.07 -3.77
C ARG A 89 13.42 -7.84 -4.76
N GLY A 90 13.83 -7.16 -5.82
CA GLY A 90 14.81 -7.63 -6.79
C GLY A 90 16.23 -7.63 -6.24
N LYS A 91 17.22 -7.73 -7.13
CA LYS A 91 18.63 -7.82 -6.73
C LYS A 91 19.19 -6.49 -6.24
N SER A 92 18.58 -5.38 -6.64
CA SER A 92 18.94 -4.02 -6.22
C SER A 92 17.89 -3.49 -5.26
N ILE A 93 18.28 -2.61 -4.34
CA ILE A 93 17.36 -1.97 -3.40
C ILE A 93 16.30 -1.11 -4.09
N ASN A 94 16.61 -0.60 -5.30
CA ASN A 94 15.70 0.22 -6.11
C ASN A 94 14.89 -0.59 -7.13
N ASP A 95 15.00 -1.90 -7.11
CA ASP A 95 14.31 -2.79 -8.04
C ASP A 95 13.20 -3.52 -7.28
N ILE A 96 12.10 -2.81 -7.01
CA ILE A 96 10.94 -3.40 -6.33
C ILE A 96 9.84 -3.61 -7.35
N GLU A 97 9.49 -4.88 -7.57
CA GLU A 97 8.34 -5.23 -8.37
C GLU A 97 7.10 -5.25 -7.47
N ILE A 98 6.09 -4.49 -7.87
CA ILE A 98 4.75 -4.56 -7.29
C ILE A 98 3.88 -5.29 -8.29
N SER A 99 3.39 -6.46 -7.89
CA SER A 99 2.45 -7.26 -8.67
C SER A 99 1.09 -7.27 -8.00
N LEU A 100 0.06 -7.05 -8.80
CA LEU A 100 -1.28 -7.43 -8.45
C LEU A 100 -1.56 -8.82 -9.01
N ASN A 101 -2.09 -9.69 -8.17
CA ASN A 101 -2.59 -10.99 -8.57
C ASN A 101 -4.08 -11.10 -8.23
N LEU A 102 -4.89 -11.44 -9.23
CA LEU A 102 -6.31 -11.69 -9.10
C LEU A 102 -6.58 -13.15 -9.40
N ASP A 103 -7.35 -13.78 -8.54
CA ASP A 103 -7.92 -15.09 -8.78
C ASP A 103 -9.40 -14.89 -9.15
N TYR A 104 -9.80 -15.38 -10.32
CA TYR A 104 -11.19 -15.33 -10.77
C TYR A 104 -11.95 -16.57 -10.29
N ALA A 105 -13.25 -16.44 -10.06
CA ALA A 105 -14.13 -17.53 -9.62
C ALA A 105 -14.16 -18.73 -10.59
N ASN A 106 -13.82 -18.52 -11.86
CA ASN A 106 -13.72 -19.57 -12.87
C ASN A 106 -12.37 -20.33 -12.86
N GLY A 107 -11.51 -20.08 -11.87
CA GLY A 107 -10.20 -20.71 -11.71
C GLY A 107 -9.09 -20.12 -12.59
N LYS A 108 -9.36 -19.09 -13.39
CA LYS A 108 -8.32 -18.34 -14.11
C LYS A 108 -7.69 -17.31 -13.19
N SER A 109 -6.45 -16.92 -13.50
CA SER A 109 -5.75 -15.85 -12.79
C SER A 109 -5.41 -14.71 -13.74
N PHE A 110 -5.36 -13.50 -13.20
CA PHE A 110 -4.79 -12.32 -13.85
C PHE A 110 -3.65 -11.79 -13.00
N SER A 111 -2.58 -11.36 -13.64
CA SER A 111 -1.47 -10.70 -12.95
C SER A 111 -0.96 -9.54 -13.78
N VAL A 112 -0.71 -8.42 -13.11
CA VAL A 112 -0.06 -7.24 -13.68
C VAL A 112 1.00 -6.75 -12.71
N ALA A 113 2.17 -6.40 -13.24
CA ALA A 113 3.30 -5.95 -12.45
C ALA A 113 3.85 -4.63 -12.96
N THR A 114 4.51 -3.91 -12.06
CA THR A 114 5.20 -2.65 -12.34
C THR A 114 6.39 -2.50 -11.40
N ASN A 115 7.40 -1.74 -11.82
CA ASN A 115 8.59 -1.49 -11.00
C ASN A 115 8.49 -0.13 -10.33
N TRP A 116 8.83 -0.10 -9.04
CA TRP A 116 8.79 1.07 -8.18
C TRP A 116 10.10 1.19 -7.44
N ASN A 117 10.47 2.41 -7.07
CA ASN A 117 11.62 2.65 -6.22
C ASN A 117 11.27 2.35 -4.76
N TRP A 118 12.31 2.04 -3.97
CA TRP A 118 12.18 1.80 -2.54
C TRP A 118 11.43 2.93 -1.82
N ASP A 119 11.74 4.19 -2.14
CA ASP A 119 11.16 5.35 -1.47
C ASP A 119 9.69 5.61 -1.83
N GLU A 120 9.22 5.01 -2.92
CA GLU A 120 7.83 5.07 -3.37
C GLU A 120 6.98 3.97 -2.73
N LEU A 121 7.54 3.15 -1.82
CA LEU A 121 6.78 2.14 -1.09
C LEU A 121 6.16 2.69 0.20
N PRO A 122 4.97 2.20 0.59
CA PRO A 122 4.40 2.51 1.89
C PRO A 122 5.38 2.18 3.01
N GLN A 123 5.45 3.04 4.02
CA GLN A 123 6.40 2.85 5.11
C GLN A 123 6.21 1.53 5.86
N THR A 124 4.97 1.04 5.97
CA THR A 124 4.66 -0.28 6.53
C THR A 124 5.34 -1.40 5.76
N ILE A 125 5.28 -1.39 4.43
CA ILE A 125 5.95 -2.38 3.56
C ILE A 125 7.47 -2.27 3.68
N ARG A 126 8.02 -1.05 3.62
CA ARG A 126 9.47 -0.83 3.83
C ARG A 126 9.94 -1.37 5.17
N SER A 127 9.21 -1.06 6.24
CA SER A 127 9.55 -1.49 7.59
C SER A 127 9.53 -3.01 7.72
N GLU A 128 8.61 -3.68 7.05
CA GLU A 128 8.53 -5.13 7.05
C GLU A 128 9.66 -5.79 6.26
N PHE A 129 10.05 -5.23 5.12
CA PHE A 129 11.25 -5.67 4.38
C PHE A 129 12.55 -5.46 5.17
N LEU A 130 12.58 -4.50 6.09
CA LEU A 130 13.73 -4.28 6.98
C LEU A 130 13.70 -5.18 8.23
N ARG A 131 12.51 -5.63 8.64
CA ARG A 131 12.31 -6.48 9.83
C ARG A 131 12.33 -7.97 9.51
N SER A 132 11.99 -8.34 8.28
CA SER A 132 11.99 -9.70 7.78
C SER A 132 13.11 -9.88 6.76
N ASP A 133 13.78 -11.03 6.77
CA ASP A 133 14.70 -11.43 5.70
C ASP A 133 13.95 -11.92 4.44
N ASN A 134 12.65 -11.61 4.33
CA ASN A 134 11.83 -12.02 3.21
C ASN A 134 12.04 -11.06 2.04
N ASN A 135 12.24 -11.63 0.86
CA ASN A 135 12.27 -10.85 -0.39
C ASN A 135 10.88 -10.60 -0.97
N THR A 136 9.84 -11.15 -0.35
CA THR A 136 8.46 -11.03 -0.83
C THR A 136 7.52 -10.74 0.34
N ILE A 137 6.66 -9.75 0.15
CA ILE A 137 5.59 -9.38 1.07
C ILE A 137 4.29 -9.37 0.29
N SER A 138 3.29 -10.13 0.74
CA SER A 138 1.96 -10.14 0.13
C SER A 138 0.92 -9.59 1.09
N ARG A 139 -0.06 -8.86 0.55
CA ARG A 139 -1.20 -8.30 1.28
C ARG A 139 -2.49 -8.52 0.51
N PRO A 140 -3.60 -8.85 1.19
CA PRO A 140 -4.91 -8.79 0.55
C PRO A 140 -5.20 -7.36 0.10
N TRP A 141 -5.79 -7.22 -1.07
CA TRP A 141 -6.34 -5.95 -1.55
C TRP A 141 -7.86 -6.00 -1.39
N TYR A 142 -8.43 -4.93 -0.85
CA TYR A 142 -9.85 -4.87 -0.50
C TYR A 142 -10.55 -3.86 -1.39
N PHE A 143 -11.71 -4.24 -1.92
CA PHE A 143 -12.55 -3.36 -2.69
C PHE A 143 -13.22 -2.31 -1.77
N PRO A 144 -13.62 -1.14 -2.30
CA PRO A 144 -14.27 -0.10 -1.49
C PRO A 144 -15.54 -0.58 -0.76
N TRP A 145 -16.25 -1.55 -1.34
CA TRP A 145 -17.47 -2.13 -0.78
C TRP A 145 -17.22 -3.27 0.21
N ASP A 146 -15.99 -3.76 0.38
CA ASP A 146 -15.68 -4.82 1.36
C ASP A 146 -15.69 -4.29 2.80
N ASN A 147 -15.61 -2.97 2.97
CA ASN A 147 -15.61 -2.28 4.26
C ASN A 147 -16.97 -1.66 4.62
N GLN A 148 -18.04 -2.01 3.89
CA GLN A 148 -19.41 -1.52 4.12
C GLN A 148 -20.23 -2.44 5.01
#